data_AF-A0A4S4D0G6-F1
#
_entry.id   AF-A0A4S4D0G6-F1
#
_cell.length_a   1.000
_cell.length_b   1.000
_cell.length_c   1.000
_cell.angle_alpha   90.00
_cell.angle_beta   90.00
_cell.angle_gamma   90.00
#
_symmetry.space_group_name_H-M   'P 1'
#
loop_
_entity.id
_entity.type
_entity.pdbx_description
1 polymer ?
#
loop_
_entity_poly.entity_id
_entity_poly.type
_entity_poly.pdbx_seq_one_letter_code
_entity_poly.pdbx_strand_id
1 'polypeptide(L)'
;MESWVPLLDIFLNSPCPETEASRWFHHSFDASSTPTITTNSFLSLLSKPSEAIVIDSSSPSHTSTPHSKRVMWIQTLPNAVQFRILSFLALEHSRFCARDLTKLARNMLSGADELDFWVKKAAHQVLDTMSESNYEWVSCLNLDSDEERVENEFESLPNWLKDEAINANDLLL
;
A
#
# COMPACT_ATOMS: atom_id res chain seq x y z
N MET A 1 0.88 18.27 12.01
CA MET A 1 -0.48 17.84 11.57
C MET A 1 -1.00 18.82 10.54
N GLU A 2 -0.93 20.13 10.79
CA GLU A 2 -1.38 21.20 9.88
C GLU A 2 -0.85 21.08 8.45
N SER A 3 0.42 20.68 8.28
CA SER A 3 1.04 20.48 6.96
C SER A 3 0.42 19.34 6.12
N TRP A 4 -0.28 18.40 6.76
CA TRP A 4 -0.92 17.25 6.10
C TRP A 4 -2.44 17.40 6.01
N VAL A 5 -3.02 18.47 6.56
CA VAL A 5 -4.47 18.73 6.53
C VAL A 5 -5.00 18.79 5.09
N PRO A 6 -4.36 19.47 4.13
CA PRO A 6 -4.85 19.50 2.75
C PRO A 6 -4.92 18.11 2.11
N LEU A 7 -3.92 17.26 2.39
CA LEU A 7 -3.91 15.88 1.89
C LEU A 7 -5.04 15.03 2.51
N LEU A 8 -5.29 15.19 3.82
CA LEU A 8 -6.37 14.50 4.51
C LEU A 8 -7.75 14.97 4.04
N ASP A 9 -7.89 16.26 3.74
CA ASP A 9 -9.11 16.84 3.18
C ASP A 9 -9.46 16.22 1.81
N ILE A 10 -8.45 16.01 0.95
CA ILE A 10 -8.61 15.29 -0.32
C ILE A 10 -9.17 13.88 -0.07
N PHE A 11 -8.60 13.13 0.89
CA PHE A 11 -9.09 11.78 1.18
C PHE A 11 -10.52 11.74 1.72
N LEU A 12 -10.97 12.81 2.37
CA LEU A 12 -12.34 12.92 2.89
C LEU A 12 -13.34 13.32 1.81
N ASN A 13 -12.99 14.32 1.01
CA ASN A 13 -13.97 15.06 0.21
C ASN A 13 -13.86 14.84 -1.31
N SER A 14 -12.72 14.35 -1.80
CA SER A 14 -12.52 14.17 -3.24
C SER A 14 -13.27 12.95 -3.80
N PRO A 15 -13.84 13.05 -5.02
CA PRO A 15 -14.39 11.92 -5.75
C PRO A 15 -13.31 11.01 -6.37
N CYS A 16 -12.07 11.50 -6.55
CA CYS A 16 -10.91 10.76 -7.07
C CYS A 16 -9.68 10.96 -6.16
N PRO A 17 -9.75 10.49 -4.91
CA PRO A 17 -8.86 10.90 -3.85
C PRO A 17 -7.41 10.49 -4.09
N GLU A 18 -7.13 9.31 -4.64
CA GLU A 18 -5.76 8.84 -4.87
C GLU A 18 -5.05 9.71 -5.93
N THR A 19 -5.69 9.97 -7.07
CA THR A 19 -5.10 10.76 -8.15
C THR A 19 -4.90 12.22 -7.76
N GLU A 20 -5.85 12.80 -7.05
CA GLU A 20 -5.75 14.18 -6.57
C GLU A 20 -4.70 14.30 -5.46
N ALA A 21 -4.64 13.33 -4.54
CA ALA A 21 -3.61 13.23 -3.52
C ALA A 21 -2.21 13.14 -4.15
N SER A 22 -2.02 12.29 -5.18
CA SER A 22 -0.76 12.20 -5.93
C SER A 22 -0.34 13.54 -6.55
N ARG A 23 -1.27 14.25 -7.19
CA ARG A 23 -1.00 15.58 -7.76
C ARG A 23 -0.60 16.59 -6.71
N TRP A 24 -1.35 16.65 -5.60
CA TRP A 24 -1.00 17.52 -4.47
C TRP A 24 0.36 17.16 -3.89
N PHE A 25 0.64 15.86 -3.74
CA PHE A 25 1.88 15.35 -3.20
C PHE A 25 3.07 15.78 -4.06
N HIS A 26 3.02 15.54 -5.37
CA HIS A 26 4.06 15.98 -6.31
C HIS A 26 4.32 17.49 -6.24
N HIS A 27 3.27 18.30 -6.35
CA HIS A 27 3.40 19.76 -6.29
C HIS A 27 4.03 20.22 -4.97
N SER A 28 3.69 19.58 -3.86
CA SER A 28 4.16 19.95 -2.53
C SER A 28 5.65 19.63 -2.30
N PHE A 29 6.23 18.68 -3.04
CA PHE A 29 7.67 18.38 -3.02
C PHE A 29 8.46 19.17 -4.06
N ASP A 30 7.87 19.44 -5.24
CA ASP A 30 8.55 20.12 -6.34
C ASP A 30 8.60 21.66 -6.16
N ALA A 31 7.62 22.24 -5.45
CA ALA A 31 7.46 23.69 -5.36
C ALA A 31 8.39 24.39 -4.34
N SER A 32 9.22 23.67 -3.56
CA SER A 32 10.02 24.28 -2.49
C SER A 32 11.51 24.01 -2.59
N SER A 33 12.31 25.08 -2.58
CA SER A 33 13.77 25.05 -2.36
C SER A 33 14.17 24.53 -0.97
N THR A 34 13.21 24.24 -0.08
CA THR A 34 13.37 23.49 1.18
C THR A 34 12.08 22.72 1.53
N PRO A 35 12.03 21.38 1.52
CA PRO A 35 10.79 20.67 1.80
C PRO A 35 10.45 20.76 3.29
N THR A 36 9.35 21.45 3.63
CA THR A 36 8.80 21.52 5.00
C THR A 36 8.12 20.21 5.44
N ILE A 37 7.89 19.31 4.49
CA ILE A 37 7.15 18.06 4.65
C ILE A 37 7.99 16.89 4.13
N THR A 38 8.03 15.81 4.91
CA THR A 38 8.75 14.59 4.54
C THR A 38 7.78 13.41 4.56
N THR A 39 7.97 12.46 3.65
CA THR A 39 7.13 11.25 3.57
C THR A 39 7.15 10.46 4.89
N ASN A 40 8.29 10.45 5.58
CA ASN A 40 8.44 9.88 6.92
C ASN A 40 7.56 10.58 7.98
N SER A 41 7.39 11.90 7.90
CA SER A 41 6.50 12.63 8.81
C SER A 41 5.03 12.26 8.62
N PHE A 42 4.63 11.91 7.39
CA PHE A 42 3.29 11.40 7.11
C PHE A 42 3.09 10.00 7.69
N LEU A 43 4.00 9.05 7.43
CA LEU A 43 3.90 7.71 8.01
C LEU A 43 3.94 7.72 9.54
N SER A 44 4.72 8.62 10.12
CA SER A 44 4.77 8.84 11.57
C SER A 44 3.45 9.35 12.12
N LEU A 45 2.75 10.24 11.38
CA LEU A 45 1.41 10.70 11.74
C LEU A 45 0.40 9.54 11.70
N LEU A 46 0.39 8.74 10.63
CA LEU A 46 -0.51 7.60 10.47
C LEU A 46 -0.30 6.53 11.55
N SER A 47 0.96 6.27 11.90
CA SER A 47 1.36 5.28 12.91
C SER A 47 1.27 5.79 14.35
N LYS A 48 0.95 7.08 14.55
CA LYS A 48 0.93 7.69 15.88
C LYS A 48 -0.07 6.95 16.77
N PRO A 49 0.33 6.50 17.98
CA PRO A 49 -0.62 5.88 18.89
C PRO A 49 -1.73 6.84 19.31
N SER A 50 -2.96 6.34 19.32
CA SER A 50 -4.17 7.02 19.77
C SER A 50 -4.95 6.11 20.71
N GLU A 51 -5.52 6.67 21.77
CA GLU A 51 -6.37 5.93 22.70
C GLU A 51 -7.79 5.92 22.15
N ALA A 52 -8.32 4.74 21.83
CA ALA A 52 -9.72 4.55 21.46
C ALA A 52 -10.47 3.95 22.65
N ILE A 53 -11.56 4.61 23.06
CA ILE A 53 -12.44 4.11 24.13
C ILE A 53 -13.36 3.07 23.51
N VAL A 54 -13.24 1.81 23.96
CA VAL A 54 -14.17 0.75 23.55
C VAL A 54 -15.26 0.67 24.61
N ILE A 55 -16.50 1.00 24.21
CA ILE A 55 -17.68 0.80 25.05
C ILE A 55 -18.23 -0.57 24.70
N ASP A 56 -17.92 -1.55 25.54
CA ASP A 56 -18.42 -2.90 25.38
C ASP A 56 -19.94 -2.89 25.66
N SER A 57 -20.75 -3.04 24.62
CA SER A 57 -22.22 -2.96 24.72
C SER A 57 -22.85 -4.28 25.20
N SER A 58 -22.01 -5.18 25.73
CA SER A 58 -22.31 -6.59 25.96
C SER A 58 -22.59 -6.87 27.45
N SER A 59 -23.78 -6.49 27.93
CA SER A 59 -24.46 -6.92 29.19
C SER A 59 -24.76 -5.81 30.22
N PRO A 60 -25.97 -5.78 30.81
CA PRO A 60 -26.42 -4.76 31.77
C PRO A 60 -25.99 -5.02 33.23
N SER A 61 -25.00 -5.88 33.46
CA SER A 61 -24.61 -6.29 34.81
C SER A 61 -23.09 -6.20 34.94
N HIS A 62 -22.63 -5.53 35.98
CA HIS A 62 -21.24 -5.27 36.37
C HIS A 62 -20.63 -4.01 35.75
N THR A 63 -20.09 -3.18 36.64
CA THR A 63 -19.34 -1.95 36.37
C THR A 63 -18.15 -2.26 35.47
N SER A 64 -18.33 -2.18 34.16
CA SER A 64 -17.25 -2.33 33.18
C SER A 64 -16.43 -1.04 33.17
N THR A 65 -15.22 -1.12 33.70
CA THR A 65 -14.21 -0.08 33.51
C THR A 65 -13.95 0.09 32.02
N PRO A 66 -13.95 1.32 31.47
CA PRO A 66 -13.64 1.55 30.07
C PRO A 66 -12.24 1.01 29.76
N HIS A 67 -12.16 0.01 28.89
CA HIS A 67 -10.88 -0.47 28.38
C HIS A 67 -10.47 0.43 27.22
N SER A 68 -9.37 1.17 27.37
CA SER A 68 -8.77 1.90 26.25
C SER A 68 -7.91 0.94 25.45
N LYS A 69 -8.19 0.83 24.14
CA LYS A 69 -7.33 0.11 23.20
C LYS A 69 -6.44 1.15 22.53
N ARG A 70 -5.13 1.00 22.68
CA ARG A 70 -4.16 1.81 21.96
C ARG A 70 -4.12 1.34 20.50
N VAL A 71 -4.60 2.19 19.60
CA VAL A 71 -4.66 1.96 18.15
C VAL A 71 -3.80 2.97 17.42
N MET A 72 -3.51 2.74 16.14
CA MET A 72 -2.84 3.75 15.32
C MET A 72 -3.84 4.86 14.94
N TRP A 73 -3.34 6.08 14.74
CA TRP A 73 -4.19 7.22 14.38
C TRP A 73 -5.00 6.95 13.10
N ILE A 74 -4.40 6.33 12.08
CA ILE A 74 -5.13 5.93 10.87
C ILE A 74 -6.36 5.06 11.19
N GLN A 75 -6.30 4.18 12.19
CA GLN A 75 -7.40 3.29 12.58
C GLN A 75 -8.56 4.02 13.25
N THR A 76 -8.37 5.28 13.66
CA THR A 76 -9.44 6.14 14.19
C THR A 76 -10.28 6.80 13.09
N LEU A 77 -9.83 6.73 11.83
CA LEU A 77 -10.53 7.31 10.69
C LEU A 77 -11.65 6.38 10.19
N PRO A 78 -12.66 6.89 9.46
CA PRO A 78 -13.64 6.03 8.80
C PRO A 78 -12.97 5.03 7.84
N ASN A 79 -13.49 3.81 7.74
CA ASN A 79 -12.90 2.74 6.91
C ASN A 79 -12.65 3.16 5.46
N ALA A 80 -13.56 3.94 4.87
CA ALA A 80 -13.39 4.48 3.51
C ALA A 80 -12.14 5.37 3.40
N VAL A 81 -11.83 6.16 4.42
CA VAL A 81 -10.66 7.03 4.46
C VAL A 81 -9.39 6.22 4.69
N GLN A 82 -9.44 5.22 5.58
CA GLN A 82 -8.33 4.28 5.78
C GLN A 82 -7.95 3.58 4.47
N PHE A 83 -8.95 3.07 3.75
CA PHE A 83 -8.78 2.44 2.44
C PHE A 83 -8.13 3.39 1.44
N ARG A 84 -8.67 4.60 1.27
CA ARG A 84 -8.12 5.62 0.34
C ARG A 84 -6.67 5.97 0.64
N ILE A 85 -6.34 6.14 1.92
CA ILE A 85 -4.96 6.42 2.35
C ILE A 85 -4.04 5.25 1.97
N LEU A 86 -4.43 4.00 2.29
CA LEU A 86 -3.62 2.82 1.97
C LEU A 86 -3.44 2.61 0.46
N SER A 87 -4.51 2.81 -0.32
CA SER A 87 -4.47 2.75 -1.79
C SER A 87 -3.52 3.80 -2.37
N PHE A 88 -3.56 5.03 -1.84
CA PHE A 88 -2.60 6.07 -2.18
C PHE A 88 -1.16 5.68 -1.83
N LEU A 89 -0.93 5.10 -0.64
CA LEU A 89 0.41 4.65 -0.24
C LEU A 89 0.94 3.53 -1.14
N ALA A 90 0.08 2.63 -1.62
CA ALA A 90 0.45 1.62 -2.61
C ALA A 90 0.79 2.25 -3.97
N LEU A 91 0.01 3.26 -4.39
CA LEU A 91 0.25 3.97 -5.66
C LEU A 91 1.58 4.75 -5.65
N GLU A 92 1.82 5.56 -4.62
CA GLU A 92 3.00 6.44 -4.48
C GLU A 92 4.16 5.79 -3.71
N HIS A 93 4.19 4.46 -3.69
CA HIS A 93 5.04 3.69 -2.79
C HIS A 93 6.55 3.98 -2.94
N SER A 94 7.01 4.31 -4.15
CA SER A 94 8.41 4.62 -4.45
C SER A 94 8.95 5.84 -3.71
N ARG A 95 8.06 6.72 -3.21
CA ARG A 95 8.41 7.93 -2.48
C ARG A 95 8.51 7.72 -0.96
N PHE A 96 8.10 6.55 -0.47
CA PHE A 96 8.09 6.22 0.95
C PHE A 96 9.17 5.18 1.29
N CYS A 97 9.59 5.15 2.56
CA CYS A 97 10.49 4.11 3.03
C CYS A 97 9.76 2.76 3.05
N ALA A 98 10.20 1.81 2.23
CA ALA A 98 9.59 0.49 2.09
C ALA A 98 9.43 -0.26 3.42
N ARG A 99 10.46 -0.18 4.28
CA ARG A 99 10.44 -0.77 5.63
C ARG A 99 9.32 -0.19 6.50
N ASP A 100 9.13 1.13 6.44
CA ASP A 100 8.15 1.82 7.29
C ASP A 100 6.73 1.62 6.76
N LEU A 101 6.54 1.58 5.43
CA LEU A 101 5.29 1.17 4.78
C LEU A 101 4.90 -0.26 5.17
N THR A 102 5.85 -1.20 5.03
CA THR A 102 5.64 -2.61 5.38
C THR A 102 5.27 -2.74 6.84
N LYS A 103 5.93 -1.99 7.73
CA LYS A 103 5.62 -1.97 9.17
C LYS A 103 4.21 -1.43 9.43
N LEU A 104 3.83 -0.33 8.80
CA LEU A 104 2.49 0.25 8.92
C LEU A 104 1.41 -0.76 8.49
N ALA A 105 1.56 -1.37 7.31
CA ALA A 105 0.61 -2.34 6.78
C ALA A 105 0.50 -3.60 7.64
N ARG A 106 1.62 -4.14 8.14
CA ARG A 106 1.61 -5.26 9.09
C ARG A 106 0.89 -4.92 10.40
N ASN A 107 1.13 -3.73 10.94
CA ASN A 107 0.46 -3.26 12.16
C ASN A 107 -1.05 -3.06 11.95
N MET A 108 -1.47 -2.62 10.76
CA MET A 108 -2.88 -2.52 10.39
C MET A 108 -3.55 -3.89 10.41
N LEU A 109 -2.87 -4.91 9.86
CA LEU A 109 -3.38 -6.28 9.76
C LEU A 109 -3.36 -7.05 11.09
N SER A 110 -2.42 -6.74 11.99
CA SER A 110 -2.28 -7.43 13.28
C SER A 110 -3.20 -6.89 14.38
N GLY A 111 -3.70 -5.67 14.23
CA GLY A 111 -4.38 -4.94 15.32
C GLY A 111 -5.89 -5.13 15.43
N ALA A 112 -6.55 -5.81 14.50
CA ALA A 112 -8.01 -5.81 14.41
C ALA A 112 -8.62 -7.21 14.24
N ASP A 113 -9.42 -7.62 15.22
CA ASP A 113 -10.26 -8.82 15.15
C ASP A 113 -11.35 -8.69 14.06
N GLU A 114 -11.65 -7.47 13.60
CA GLU A 114 -12.59 -7.20 12.51
C GLU A 114 -12.20 -5.91 11.75
N LEU A 115 -11.14 -5.98 10.94
CA LEU A 115 -10.81 -4.91 9.99
C LEU A 115 -11.77 -4.99 8.79
N ASP A 116 -12.24 -3.84 8.30
CA ASP A 116 -13.05 -3.80 7.07
C ASP A 116 -12.32 -4.45 5.89
N PHE A 117 -13.10 -5.16 5.06
CA PHE A 117 -12.58 -5.93 3.94
C PHE A 117 -11.72 -5.09 2.98
N TRP A 118 -12.15 -3.86 2.67
CA TRP A 118 -11.43 -2.99 1.75
C TRP A 118 -10.15 -2.48 2.36
N VAL A 119 -10.17 -2.12 3.64
CA VAL A 119 -8.96 -1.71 4.38
C VAL A 119 -7.96 -2.86 4.44
N LYS A 120 -8.44 -4.09 4.69
CA LYS A 120 -7.58 -5.29 4.71
C LYS A 120 -6.97 -5.54 3.35
N LYS A 121 -7.77 -5.46 2.28
CA LYS A 121 -7.31 -5.62 0.90
C LYS A 121 -6.24 -4.58 0.53
N ALA A 122 -6.47 -3.31 0.85
CA ALA A 122 -5.50 -2.26 0.56
C ALA A 122 -4.20 -2.41 1.37
N ALA A 123 -4.28 -2.85 2.64
CA ALA A 123 -3.09 -3.14 3.44
C ALA A 123 -2.27 -4.30 2.86
N HIS A 124 -2.93 -5.36 2.37
CA HIS A 124 -2.25 -6.43 1.64
C HIS A 124 -1.61 -5.93 0.35
N GLN A 125 -2.33 -5.12 -0.43
CA GLN A 125 -1.80 -4.52 -1.66
C GLN A 125 -0.52 -3.71 -1.40
N VAL A 126 -0.46 -2.93 -0.30
CA VAL A 126 0.79 -2.25 0.10
C VAL A 126 1.93 -3.25 0.31
N LEU A 127 1.67 -4.39 0.97
CA LEU A 127 2.70 -5.41 1.18
C LEU A 127 3.15 -6.08 -0.12
N ASP A 128 2.21 -6.38 -1.01
CA ASP A 128 2.48 -7.03 -2.29
C ASP A 128 3.38 -6.14 -3.16
N THR A 129 3.06 -4.84 -3.26
CA THR A 129 3.89 -3.86 -3.98
C THR A 129 5.31 -3.72 -3.40
N MET A 130 5.47 -3.85 -2.08
CA MET A 130 6.79 -3.85 -1.43
C MET A 130 7.59 -5.13 -1.69
N SER A 131 6.92 -6.25 -1.98
CA SER A 131 7.60 -7.49 -2.36
C SER A 131 8.16 -7.40 -3.78
N GLU A 132 7.43 -6.79 -4.70
CA GLU A 132 7.83 -6.63 -6.11
C GLU A 132 8.97 -5.60 -6.27
N SER A 133 8.89 -4.45 -5.58
CA SER A 133 9.93 -3.40 -5.67
C SER A 133 11.31 -3.77 -5.10
N ASN A 134 11.41 -4.82 -4.26
CA ASN A 134 12.71 -5.35 -3.84
C ASN A 134 13.48 -6.01 -5.00
N TYR A 135 12.80 -6.48 -6.05
CA TYR A 135 13.45 -7.01 -7.24
C TYR A 135 14.00 -5.90 -8.14
N GLU A 136 13.31 -4.75 -8.21
CA GLU A 136 13.69 -3.64 -9.09
C GLU A 136 14.88 -2.83 -8.55
N TRP A 137 14.94 -2.56 -7.25
CA TRP A 137 16.04 -1.78 -6.66
C TRP A 137 17.37 -2.55 -6.64
N VAL A 138 17.31 -3.89 -6.56
CA VAL A 138 18.49 -4.77 -6.71
C VAL A 138 18.91 -4.85 -8.19
N SER A 139 17.99 -4.66 -9.14
CA SER A 139 18.32 -4.59 -10.57
C SER A 139 19.13 -3.34 -10.95
N CYS A 140 18.98 -2.25 -10.21
CA CYS A 140 19.81 -1.04 -10.39
C CYS A 140 21.22 -1.16 -9.78
N LEU A 141 21.48 -2.22 -8.99
CA LEU A 141 22.81 -2.59 -8.53
C LEU A 141 23.35 -3.65 -9.48
N ASN A 142 23.88 -3.22 -10.63
CA ASN A 142 24.61 -4.08 -11.57
C ASN A 142 25.61 -4.98 -10.82
N LEU A 143 25.23 -6.22 -10.57
CA LEU A 143 26.13 -7.35 -10.49
C LEU A 143 26.07 -7.99 -11.88
N ASP A 144 26.94 -7.48 -12.74
CA ASP A 144 27.39 -8.15 -13.94
C ASP A 144 27.91 -9.54 -13.51
N SER A 145 27.07 -10.57 -13.66
CA SER A 145 27.47 -11.97 -13.57
C SER A 145 26.98 -12.64 -14.85
N ASP A 146 27.91 -12.67 -15.79
CA ASP A 146 27.92 -13.50 -16.99
C ASP A 146 27.63 -14.98 -16.64
N GLU A 147 27.00 -15.69 -17.59
CA GLU A 147 26.62 -17.12 -17.60
C GLU A 147 25.66 -17.59 -16.48
N GLU A 148 24.42 -17.99 -16.78
CA GLU A 148 24.10 -19.24 -17.48
C GLU A 148 22.72 -19.11 -18.14
N ARG A 149 22.66 -19.28 -19.47
CA ARG A 149 21.41 -19.50 -20.20
C ARG A 149 20.79 -20.82 -19.72
N VAL A 150 19.94 -20.77 -18.71
CA VAL A 150 18.93 -21.81 -18.52
C VAL A 150 17.87 -21.52 -19.57
N GLU A 151 17.86 -22.34 -20.63
CA GLU A 151 16.82 -22.32 -21.66
C GLU A 151 15.44 -22.32 -20.98
N ASN A 152 14.74 -21.22 -21.19
CA ASN A 152 13.50 -20.89 -20.52
C ASN A 152 12.40 -21.78 -21.13
N GLU A 153 12.04 -22.87 -20.44
CA GLU A 153 10.88 -23.70 -20.80
C GLU A 153 9.58 -22.87 -20.87
N PHE A 154 9.56 -21.72 -20.18
CA PHE A 154 8.51 -20.70 -20.20
C PHE A 154 8.47 -19.82 -21.47
N GLU A 155 9.55 -19.74 -22.25
CA GLU A 155 9.54 -19.10 -23.57
C GLU A 155 9.07 -20.04 -24.68
N SER A 156 8.93 -21.34 -24.36
CA SER A 156 8.44 -22.30 -25.32
C SER A 156 6.91 -22.21 -25.41
N LEU A 157 6.40 -22.10 -26.65
CA LEU A 157 4.97 -22.16 -26.89
C LEU A 157 4.42 -23.48 -26.33
N PRO A 158 3.27 -23.47 -25.65
CA PRO A 158 2.68 -24.69 -25.12
C PRO A 158 2.37 -25.65 -26.28
N ASN A 159 2.49 -26.95 -26.03
CA ASN A 159 2.53 -27.98 -27.08
C ASN A 159 1.29 -27.95 -28.00
N TRP A 160 0.12 -27.60 -27.46
CA TRP A 160 -1.11 -27.43 -28.24
C TRP A 160 -1.04 -26.31 -29.28
N LEU A 161 -0.22 -25.28 -29.07
CA LEU A 161 -0.03 -24.17 -30.00
C LEU A 161 1.05 -24.48 -31.05
N LYS A 162 2.03 -25.33 -30.69
CA LYS A 162 3.04 -25.83 -31.64
C LYS A 162 2.39 -26.66 -32.74
N ASP A 163 1.44 -27.51 -32.38
CA ASP A 163 0.72 -28.38 -33.33
C ASP A 163 -0.12 -27.57 -34.33
N GLU A 164 -0.76 -26.47 -33.88
CA GLU A 164 -1.56 -25.60 -34.74
C GLU A 164 -0.69 -24.75 -35.69
N ALA A 165 0.47 -24.28 -35.21
CA ALA A 165 1.43 -23.54 -36.04
C ALA A 165 2.05 -24.39 -37.15
N ILE A 166 2.22 -25.70 -36.92
CA ILE A 166 2.70 -26.64 -37.95
C ILE A 166 1.61 -26.83 -39.03
N ASN A 167 0.35 -27.04 -38.62
CA ASN A 167 -0.77 -27.19 -39.56
C ASN A 167 -1.06 -25.91 -40.37
N ALA A 168 -0.86 -24.72 -39.80
CA ALA A 168 -1.06 -23.46 -40.51
C ALA A 168 -0.03 -23.24 -41.64
N ASN A 169 1.18 -23.79 -41.49
CA ASN A 169 2.23 -23.70 -42.51
C ASN A 169 2.06 -24.73 -43.64
N ASP A 170 1.30 -25.81 -43.41
CA ASP A 170 1.01 -26.84 -44.42
C ASP A 170 -0.17 -26.45 -45.34
N LEU A 171 -0.89 -25.36 -45.02
CA LEU A 171 -1.95 -24.77 -45.84
C LEU A 171 -1.44 -23.71 -46.85
N LEU A 172 -0.13 -23.49 -46.91
CA LEU A 172 0.52 -22.53 -47.83
C LEU A 172 1.45 -23.21 -48.86
N LEU A 173 1.25 -24.49 -49.17
CA LEU A 173 1.88 -25.19 -50.30
C LEU A 173 0.84 -25.69 -51.32
#